data_AF-A0A967HGA0-F1
#
_entry.id   AF-A0A967HGA0-F1
#
_cell.length_a   1.000
_cell.length_b   1.000
_cell.length_c   1.000
_cell.angle_alpha   90.00
_cell.angle_beta   90.00
_cell.angle_gamma   90.00
#
_symmetry.space_group_name_H-M   'P 1'
#
loop_
_entity.id
_entity.type
_entity.pdbx_description
1 polymer ?
#
loop_
_entity_poly.entity_id
_entity_poly.type
_entity_poly.pdbx_seq_one_letter_code
_entity_poly.pdbx_strand_id
1 'polypeptide(L)' 'GTGWGRAGALRDVEVRRDAAGAPELRVRGRAAGRLSDGVRVHLTLTHSATVAGAVVILET' A
#
# COMPACT_ATOMS: atom_id res chain seq x y z
N GLY A 1 -9.85 11.71 9.05
CA GLY A 1 -9.21 10.53 9.66
C GLY A 1 -8.48 9.76 8.58
N THR A 2 -7.27 9.29 8.84
CA THR A 2 -6.35 8.71 7.84
C THR A 2 -6.55 7.20 7.60
N GLY A 3 -7.73 6.66 7.93
CA GLY A 3 -8.08 5.24 7.69
C GLY A 3 -7.41 4.21 8.63
N TRP A 4 -6.45 4.61 9.46
CA TRP A 4 -5.65 3.70 10.32
C TRP A 4 -6.35 3.24 11.61
N GLY A 5 -7.66 2.99 11.58
CA GLY A 5 -8.40 2.51 12.76
C GLY A 5 -7.79 1.25 13.40
N ARG A 6 -7.77 1.22 14.75
CA ARG A 6 -7.23 0.18 15.67
C ARG A 6 -5.88 -0.40 15.22
N ALA A 7 -4.80 0.25 15.66
CA ALA A 7 -3.39 -0.18 15.70
C ALA A 7 -3.12 -1.60 15.14
N GLY A 8 -2.52 -1.66 13.94
CA GLY A 8 -2.11 -2.92 13.31
C GLY A 8 -1.92 -2.81 11.79
N ALA A 9 -2.66 -1.91 11.13
CA ALA A 9 -2.70 -1.83 9.67
C ALA A 9 -1.35 -1.52 8.99
N LEU A 10 -0.46 -0.75 9.61
CA LEU A 10 0.84 -0.42 8.99
C LEU A 10 1.82 -1.60 8.99
N ARG A 11 1.76 -2.50 9.98
CA ARG A 11 2.63 -3.69 10.01
C ARG A 11 2.19 -4.76 9.00
N ASP A 12 0.91 -4.71 8.65
CA ASP A 12 0.29 -5.60 7.68
C ASP A 12 0.48 -5.12 6.22
N VAL A 13 1.15 -3.98 6.00
CA VAL A 13 1.36 -3.38 4.68
C VAL A 13 2.86 -3.18 4.44
N GLU A 14 3.37 -3.80 3.38
CA GLU A 14 4.77 -3.77 2.99
C GLU A 14 4.88 -3.15 1.59
N VAL A 15 5.77 -2.16 1.43
CA VAL A 15 6.16 -1.69 0.09
C VAL A 15 7.38 -2.49 -0.34
N ARG A 16 7.30 -3.12 -1.50
CA ARG A 16 8.41 -3.86 -2.13
C ARG A 16 8.72 -3.26 -3.49
N ARG A 17 9.88 -3.61 -4.02
CA ARG A 17 10.24 -3.35 -5.42
C ARG A 17 10.09 -4.66 -6.18
N ASP A 18 9.43 -4.62 -7.32
CA ASP A 18 9.38 -5.76 -8.23
C ASP A 18 10.73 -5.96 -8.95
N ALA A 19 10.78 -6.94 -9.85
CA ALA A 19 11.99 -7.24 -10.63
C ALA A 19 12.41 -6.08 -11.57
N ALA A 20 11.48 -5.20 -11.93
CA ALA A 20 11.72 -4.01 -12.75
C ALA A 20 12.01 -2.74 -11.92
N GLY A 21 11.95 -2.82 -10.59
CA GLY A 21 12.11 -1.69 -9.68
C GLY A 21 10.84 -0.86 -9.46
N ALA A 22 9.70 -1.26 -10.03
CA ALA A 22 8.43 -0.62 -9.75
C ALA A 22 7.98 -0.92 -8.30
N PRO A 23 7.39 0.07 -7.60
CA PRO A 23 6.91 -0.13 -6.24
C PRO A 23 5.62 -0.96 -6.26
N GLU A 24 5.56 -1.98 -5.40
CA GLU A 24 4.38 -2.80 -5.19
C GLU A 24 3.94 -2.74 -3.73
N LEU A 25 2.63 -2.67 -3.50
CA LEU A 25 2.05 -2.73 -2.16
C LEU A 25 1.60 -4.16 -1.85
N ARG A 26 2.24 -4.79 -0.87
CA ARG A 26 1.86 -6.10 -0.38
C ARG A 26 1.11 -5.98 0.93
N VAL A 27 -0.16 -6.40 0.91
CA VAL A 27 -1.03 -6.38 2.09
C VAL A 27 -1.17 -7.80 2.63
N ARG A 28 -1.05 -7.96 3.95
CA ARG A 28 -1.13 -9.23 4.67
C ARG A 28 -2.04 -9.10 5.88
N GLY A 29 -2.19 -10.18 6.64
CA GLY A 29 -2.85 -10.16 7.94
C GLY A 29 -4.27 -9.62 7.90
N ARG A 30 -4.61 -8.77 8.87
CA ARG A 30 -5.97 -8.22 9.03
C ARG A 30 -6.30 -7.22 7.92
N ALA A 31 -5.31 -6.53 7.36
CA ALA A 31 -5.53 -5.61 6.26
C ALA A 31 -5.91 -6.33 4.95
N ALA A 32 -5.34 -7.51 4.69
CA ALA A 32 -5.66 -8.30 3.50
C ALA A 32 -7.11 -8.78 3.49
N GLY A 33 -7.65 -9.18 4.64
CA GLY A 33 -9.05 -9.59 4.77
C GLY A 33 -10.08 -8.46 4.57
N ARG A 34 -9.64 -7.23 4.31
CA ARG A 34 -10.50 -6.09 3.93
C ARG A 34 -10.47 -5.79 2.44
N LEU A 35 -9.58 -6.43 1.68
CA LEU A 35 -9.52 -6.33 0.24
C LEU A 35 -10.53 -7.29 -0.38
N SER A 36 -11.19 -6.88 -1.46
CA SER A 36 -12.01 -7.77 -2.26
C SER A 36 -11.13 -8.72 -3.08
N ASP A 37 -11.62 -9.94 -3.30
CA ASP A 37 -10.95 -10.90 -4.19
C ASP A 37 -10.80 -10.30 -5.59
N GLY A 38 -9.62 -10.48 -6.19
CA GLY A 38 -9.32 -9.96 -7.53
C GLY A 38 -8.97 -8.47 -7.61
N VAL A 39 -8.99 -7.72 -6.50
CA VAL A 39 -8.59 -6.31 -6.52
C VAL A 39 -7.14 -6.15 -6.99
N ARG A 40 -6.89 -5.20 -7.90
CA ARG A 40 -5.54 -4.77 -8.26
C ARG A 40 -5.19 -3.49 -7.52
N VAL A 41 -3.94 -3.45 -7.02
CA VAL A 41 -3.40 -2.32 -6.26
C VAL A 41 -2.33 -1.63 -7.10
N HIS A 42 -2.53 -0.35 -7.36
CA HIS A 42 -1.53 0.51 -8.01
C HIS A 42 -0.90 1.43 -6.98
N LEU A 43 0.43 1.48 -6.96
CA LEU A 43 1.20 2.31 -6.03
C LEU A 43 2.14 3.23 -6.80
N THR A 44 2.09 4.52 -6.47
CA THR A 44 3.08 5.50 -6.90
C THR A 44 3.72 6.13 -5.67
N LEU A 45 5.05 6.22 -5.69
CA LEU A 45 5.85 6.87 -4.65
C LEU A 45 6.66 8.00 -5.27
N THR A 46 6.71 9.13 -4.59
CA THR A 46 7.57 10.25 -4.95
C THR A 46 8.18 10.84 -3.68
N HIS A 47 9.40 11.33 -3.78
CA HIS A 47 10.01 12.05 -2.67
C HIS A 47 10.96 13.14 -3.18
N SER A 48 11.16 14.15 -2.34
CA SER A 48 12.22 15.15 -2.45
C SER A 48 13.11 15.04 -1.20
N ALA A 49 14.00 16.03 -1.01
CA ALA A 49 14.81 16.13 0.20
C ALA A 49 13.98 16.39 1.48
N THR A 50 12.79 16.97 1.35
CA THR A 50 12.00 17.46 2.50
C THR A 50 10.61 16.85 2.60
N VAL A 51 10.12 16.19 1.55
CA VAL A 51 8.79 15.60 1.54
C VAL A 51 8.78 14.24 0.86
N ALA A 52 7.95 13.33 1.36
CA ALA A 52 7.60 12.09 0.70
C ALA A 52 6.08 12.05 0.47
N GLY A 53 5.68 11.54 -0.68
CA GLY A 53 4.29 11.38 -1.10
C GLY A 53 4.03 9.98 -1.65
N ALA A 54 2.82 9.51 -1.45
CA ALA A 54 2.36 8.22 -1.97
C ALA A 54 0.92 8.33 -2.44
N VAL A 55 0.60 7.67 -3.54
CA VAL A 55 -0.78 7.50 -4.05
C VAL A 55 -1.04 6.01 -4.23
N VAL A 56 -2.17 5.55 -3.71
CA VAL A 56 -2.64 4.17 -3.84
C VAL A 56 -4.02 4.17 -4.48
N ILE A 57 -4.20 3.34 -5.51
CA ILE A 57 -5.49 3.12 -6.18
C ILE A 57 -5.82 1.63 -6.07
N LEU A 58 -7.07 1.34 -5.70
CA LEU A 58 -7.63 -0.01 -5.69
C LEU A 58 -8.63 -0.09 -6.86
N GLU A 59 -8.40 -1.00 -7.80
CA GLU A 59 -9.30 -1.26 -8.93
C GLU A 59 -9.85 -2.70 -8.87
N THR A 60 -11.07 -2.91 -9.36
CA THR A 60 -11.77 -4.21 -9.41
C THR A 60 -12.03 -4.64 -10.84
#